data_AF-A0A1I6PM32-F1
#
_entry.id   AF-A0A1I6PM32-F1
#
_cell.length_a   1.000
_cell.length_b   1.000
_cell.length_c   1.000
_cell.angle_alpha   90.00
_cell.angle_beta   90.00
_cell.angle_gamma   90.00
#
_symmetry.space_group_name_H-M   'P 1'
#
loop_
_entity.id
_entity.type
_entity.pdbx_description
1 polymer ?
#
loop_
_entity_poly.entity_id
_entity_poly.type
_entity_poly.pdbx_seq_one_letter_code
_entity_poly.pdbx_strand_id
1 'polypeptide(L)'
;MVNIDQKIAAAEKKIDRERQKLRDLKAQSSKQERRDDTRRKILYGAAYLAGLNTLSERQQEQSLERIHALIRSQRDRDFLGLSVLDYECFAGTEKSKKLDGVKTQSLPFIPSDAPKS
;
A
#
# COMPACT_ATOMS: atom_id res chain seq x y z
N MET A 1 12.54 -37.48 -43.97
CA MET A 1 11.89 -37.00 -42.72
C MET A 1 12.76 -36.02 -41.93
N VAL A 2 14.09 -36.14 -41.94
CA VAL A 2 15.07 -35.27 -41.23
C VAL A 2 14.83 -33.74 -41.32
N ASN A 3 14.32 -33.22 -42.44
CA ASN A 3 14.12 -31.78 -42.63
C ASN A 3 12.95 -31.21 -41.79
N ILE A 4 11.93 -32.02 -41.50
CA ILE A 4 10.81 -31.62 -40.64
C ILE A 4 11.25 -31.62 -39.17
N ASP A 5 11.96 -32.66 -38.75
CA ASP A 5 12.48 -32.78 -37.38
C ASP A 5 13.45 -31.65 -37.02
N GLN A 6 14.30 -31.24 -37.97
CA GLN A 6 15.19 -30.07 -37.81
C GLN A 6 14.41 -28.75 -37.66
N LYS A 7 13.30 -28.59 -38.40
CA LYS A 7 12.44 -27.40 -38.28
C LYS A 7 11.69 -27.38 -36.95
N ILE A 8 11.23 -28.54 -36.47
CA ILE A 8 10.59 -28.67 -35.16
C ILE A 8 11.59 -28.30 -34.05
N ALA A 9 12.79 -28.88 -34.07
CA ALA A 9 13.83 -28.57 -33.08
C ALA A 9 14.26 -27.09 -33.09
N ALA A 10 14.32 -26.45 -34.26
CA ALA A 10 14.59 -25.03 -34.37
C ALA A 10 13.44 -24.16 -33.80
N ALA A 11 12.19 -24.57 -34.02
CA ALA A 11 11.01 -23.91 -33.47
C ALA A 11 10.95 -24.03 -31.94
N GLU A 12 11.21 -25.20 -31.38
CA GLU A 12 11.28 -25.44 -29.94
C GLU A 12 12.33 -24.56 -29.27
N LYS A 13 13.55 -24.51 -29.82
CA LYS A 13 14.60 -23.62 -29.33
C LYS A 13 14.19 -22.15 -29.37
N LYS A 14 13.43 -21.74 -30.39
CA LYS A 14 12.92 -20.36 -30.48
C LYS A 14 11.86 -20.10 -29.40
N ILE A 15 10.94 -21.03 -29.19
CA ILE A 15 9.91 -20.95 -28.15
C ILE A 15 10.56 -20.83 -26.77
N ASP A 16 11.57 -21.64 -26.47
CA ASP A 16 12.24 -21.60 -25.17
C ASP A 16 12.99 -20.29 -24.92
N ARG A 17 13.64 -19.75 -25.96
CA ARG A 17 14.27 -18.42 -25.89
C ARG A 17 13.25 -17.32 -25.60
N GLU A 18 12.13 -17.31 -26.33
CA GLU A 18 11.08 -16.31 -26.11
C GLU A 18 10.42 -16.46 -24.73
N ARG A 19 10.20 -17.70 -24.26
CA ARG A 19 9.71 -17.96 -22.89
C ARG A 19 10.68 -17.44 -21.83
N GLN A 20 11.98 -17.61 -22.03
CA GLN A 20 12.99 -17.06 -21.10
C GLN A 20 12.96 -15.53 -21.11
N LYS A 21 12.92 -14.89 -22.27
CA LYS A 21 12.79 -13.43 -22.38
C LYS A 21 11.53 -12.91 -21.68
N LEU A 22 10.39 -13.61 -21.82
CA LEU A 22 9.15 -13.24 -21.14
C LEU A 22 9.29 -13.34 -19.62
N ARG A 23 9.95 -14.38 -19.10
CA ARG A 23 10.24 -14.50 -17.66
C ARG A 23 11.11 -13.34 -17.16
N ASP A 24 12.16 -13.01 -17.90
CA ASP A 24 13.09 -11.94 -17.54
C ASP A 24 12.40 -10.57 -17.55
N LEU A 25 11.59 -10.28 -18.59
CA LEU A 25 10.79 -9.05 -18.67
C LEU A 25 9.77 -8.95 -17.53
N LYS A 26 9.11 -10.06 -17.18
CA LYS A 26 8.17 -10.09 -16.05
C LYS A 26 8.88 -9.83 -14.72
N ALA A 27 10.08 -10.41 -14.53
CA ALA A 27 10.88 -10.17 -13.34
C ALA A 27 11.35 -8.71 -13.25
N GLN A 28 11.74 -8.10 -14.38
CA GLN A 28 12.09 -6.68 -14.44
C GLN A 28 10.90 -5.77 -14.12
N SER A 29 9.73 -6.06 -14.68
CA SER A 29 8.50 -5.31 -14.40
C SER A 29 8.13 -5.38 -12.91
N SER A 30 8.13 -6.58 -12.31
CA SER A 30 7.84 -6.73 -10.88
C SER A 30 8.89 -6.02 -10.01
N LYS A 31 10.16 -6.03 -10.41
CA LYS A 31 11.21 -5.28 -9.70
C LYS A 31 10.96 -3.77 -9.77
N GLN A 32 10.51 -3.27 -10.91
CA GLN A 32 10.20 -1.86 -11.07
C GLN A 32 8.97 -1.47 -10.26
N GLU A 33 7.92 -2.28 -10.28
CA GLU A 33 6.71 -2.09 -9.46
C GLU A 33 7.04 -2.01 -7.97
N ARG A 34 7.90 -2.91 -7.46
CA ARG A 34 8.36 -2.85 -6.06
C ARG A 34 9.11 -1.58 -5.73
N ARG A 35 9.94 -1.08 -6.66
CA ARG A 35 10.68 0.18 -6.49
C ARG A 35 9.72 1.37 -6.45
N ASP A 36 8.75 1.39 -7.35
CA ASP A 36 7.76 2.46 -7.43
C ASP A 36 6.85 2.47 -6.21
N ASP A 37 6.41 1.30 -5.73
CA ASP A 37 5.66 1.17 -4.49
C ASP A 37 6.47 1.60 -3.26
N THR A 38 7.74 1.20 -3.18
CA THR A 38 8.64 1.64 -2.10
C THR A 38 8.82 3.17 -2.13
N ARG A 39 9.08 3.73 -3.31
CA ARG A 39 9.21 5.18 -3.48
C ARG A 39 7.94 5.92 -3.10
N ARG A 40 6.78 5.40 -3.52
CA ARG A 40 5.46 5.95 -3.17
C ARG A 40 5.27 5.98 -1.65
N LYS A 41 5.52 4.88 -0.96
CA LYS A 41 5.39 4.77 0.50
C LYS A 41 6.32 5.76 1.23
N ILE A 42 7.57 5.88 0.79
CA ILE A 42 8.53 6.84 1.35
C ILE A 42 8.07 8.28 1.14
N LEU A 43 7.64 8.64 -0.08
CA LEU A 43 7.20 10.00 -0.39
C LEU A 43 5.97 10.40 0.43
N TYR A 44 4.94 9.54 0.47
CA TYR A 44 3.75 9.83 1.27
C TYR A 44 4.05 9.85 2.77
N GLY A 45 4.90 8.95 3.27
CA GLY A 45 5.33 8.96 4.67
C GLY A 45 6.06 10.25 5.04
N ALA A 46 7.04 10.67 4.23
CA ALA A 46 7.78 11.91 4.44
C ALA A 46 6.87 13.15 4.35
N ALA A 47 5.99 13.21 3.34
CA ALA A 47 5.04 14.31 3.19
C ALA A 47 4.06 14.38 4.36
N TYR A 48 3.59 13.24 4.86
CA TYR A 48 2.70 13.19 6.01
C TYR A 48 3.39 13.72 7.28
N LEU A 49 4.61 13.26 7.57
CA LEU A 49 5.39 13.75 8.71
C LEU A 49 5.68 15.26 8.61
N ALA A 50 6.00 15.76 7.41
CA ALA A 50 6.16 17.19 7.18
C ALA A 50 4.86 17.96 7.43
N GLY A 51 3.73 17.41 7.00
CA GLY A 51 2.39 17.98 7.23
C GLY A 51 2.01 18.03 8.70
N LEU A 52 2.37 17.00 9.50
CA LEU A 52 2.12 16.99 10.94
C LEU A 52 2.75 18.21 11.62
N ASN A 53 3.98 18.58 11.25
CA ASN A 53 4.68 19.72 11.85
C ASN A 53 3.96 21.07 11.67
N THR A 54 2.94 21.15 10.80
CA THR A 54 2.13 22.36 10.59
C THR A 54 0.85 22.40 11.43
N LEU A 55 0.47 21.27 12.05
CA LEU A 55 -0.73 21.14 12.86
C LEU A 55 -0.47 21.54 14.33
N SER A 56 -1.54 21.82 15.07
CA SER A 56 -1.46 21.97 16.53
C SER A 56 -1.10 20.65 17.22
N GLU A 57 -0.46 20.71 18.39
CA GLU A 57 0.01 19.53 19.14
C GLU A 57 -1.09 18.47 19.32
N ARG A 58 -2.30 18.90 19.71
CA ARG A 58 -3.46 18.00 19.85
C ARG A 58 -3.83 17.29 18.54
N GLN A 59 -3.77 17.99 17.41
CA GLN A 59 -4.08 17.41 16.10
C GLN A 59 -2.96 16.48 15.63
N GLN A 60 -1.71 16.77 15.97
CA GLN A 60 -0.57 15.89 15.73
C GLN A 60 -0.73 14.57 16.48
N GLU A 61 -0.99 14.62 17.79
CA GLU A 61 -1.19 13.44 18.63
C GLU A 61 -2.31 12.54 18.10
N GLN A 62 -3.49 13.11 17.80
CA GLN A 62 -4.63 12.35 17.26
C GLN A 62 -4.32 11.71 15.91
N SER A 63 -3.51 12.39 15.08
CA SER A 63 -3.14 11.89 13.77
C SER A 63 -2.12 10.75 13.87
N LEU A 64 -1.13 10.89 14.75
CA LEU A 64 -0.15 9.84 15.05
C LEU A 64 -0.79 8.61 15.68
N GLU A 65 -1.72 8.78 16.63
CA GLU A 65 -2.43 7.67 17.28
C GLU A 65 -3.14 6.78 16.25
N ARG A 66 -3.81 7.40 15.27
CA ARG A 66 -4.47 6.66 14.16
C ARG A 66 -3.48 5.84 13.34
N ILE A 67 -2.30 6.39 13.05
CA ILE A 67 -1.28 5.64 12.29
C ILE A 67 -0.66 4.54 13.17
N HIS A 68 -0.35 4.83 14.42
CA HIS A 68 0.21 3.86 15.36
C HIS A 68 -0.71 2.65 15.54
N ALA A 69 -2.04 2.83 15.49
CA ALA A 69 -3.00 1.73 15.50
C ALA A 69 -2.91 0.81 14.27
N LEU A 70 -2.42 1.32 13.12
CA LEU A 70 -2.24 0.54 11.89
C LEU A 70 -0.91 -0.23 11.85
N ILE A 71 0.03 0.07 12.76
CA ILE A 71 1.33 -0.61 12.85
C ILE A 71 1.17 -1.89 13.66
N ARG A 72 1.06 -3.01 12.95
CA ARG A 72 0.78 -4.35 13.54
C ARG A 72 2.03 -5.16 13.87
N SER A 73 3.15 -4.88 13.20
CA SER A 73 4.39 -5.63 13.38
C SER A 73 5.05 -5.23 14.69
N GLN A 74 5.27 -6.18 15.61
CA GLN A 74 5.86 -5.89 16.91
C GLN A 74 7.26 -5.26 16.78
N ARG A 75 8.08 -5.73 15.83
CA ARG A 75 9.40 -5.16 15.56
C ARG A 75 9.32 -3.66 15.20
N ASP A 76 8.34 -3.29 14.38
CA ASP A 76 8.17 -1.91 13.94
C ASP A 76 7.60 -1.04 15.08
N ARG A 77 6.77 -1.64 15.94
CA ARG A 77 6.29 -0.99 17.18
C ARG A 77 7.43 -0.74 18.16
N ASP A 78 8.30 -1.72 18.38
CA ASP A 78 9.48 -1.60 19.24
C ASP A 78 10.43 -0.51 18.72
N PHE A 79 10.66 -0.46 17.40
CA PHE A 79 11.46 0.58 16.76
C PHE A 79 10.90 1.99 17.00
N LEU A 80 9.57 2.12 17.06
CA LEU A 80 8.87 3.38 17.30
C LEU A 80 8.57 3.64 18.78
N GLY A 81 8.97 2.75 19.70
CA GLY A 81 8.67 2.86 21.13
C GLY A 81 7.17 2.73 21.47
N LEU A 82 6.39 2.04 20.62
CA LEU A 82 4.96 1.83 20.82
C LEU A 82 4.71 0.62 21.73
N SER A 83 3.64 0.68 22.53
CA SER A 83 3.20 -0.44 23.38
C SER A 83 2.88 -1.69 22.56
N VAL A 84 3.01 -2.87 23.17
CA VAL A 84 2.58 -4.13 22.54
C VAL A 84 1.10 -4.03 22.16
N LEU A 85 0.77 -4.54 20.97
CA LEU A 85 -0.62 -4.51 20.49
C LEU A 85 -1.37 -5.67 21.14
N ASP A 86 -2.30 -5.38 22.05
CA ASP A 86 -3.19 -6.40 22.61
C ASP A 86 -4.19 -6.82 21.51
N TYR A 87 -3.98 -8.02 20.96
CA TYR A 87 -4.72 -8.56 19.81
C TYR A 87 -6.23 -8.72 20.06
N GLU A 88 -6.65 -8.71 21.33
CA GLU A 88 -8.06 -8.77 21.77
C GLU A 88 -8.87 -7.53 21.31
N CYS A 89 -8.24 -6.37 21.10
CA CYS A 89 -8.94 -5.13 20.76
C CYS A 89 -9.44 -5.03 19.31
N PHE A 90 -8.95 -5.86 18.38
CA PHE A 90 -9.34 -5.79 16.97
C PHE A 90 -10.35 -6.88 16.55
N ALA A 91 -10.70 -7.80 17.44
CA ALA A 91 -11.57 -8.94 17.14
C ALA A 91 -13.08 -8.64 17.21
N GLY A 92 -13.50 -7.38 17.40
CA GLY A 92 -14.92 -7.08 17.57
C GLY A 92 -15.34 -5.67 17.19
N THR A 93 -15.72 -5.47 15.91
CA THR A 93 -16.89 -4.66 15.53
C THR A 93 -17.41 -5.08 14.15
N GLU A 94 -17.81 -6.36 14.00
CA GLU A 94 -18.86 -6.73 13.05
C GLU A 94 -20.15 -7.02 13.83
N LYS A 95 -20.83 -5.96 14.30
CA LYS A 95 -22.29 -6.00 14.48
C LYS A 95 -22.86 -4.64 14.10
N SER A 96 -23.43 -4.61 12.91
CA SER A 96 -24.29 -3.55 12.40
C SER A 96 -25.42 -3.25 13.39
N LYS A 97 -25.24 -2.24 14.24
CA LYS A 97 -26.38 -1.52 14.82
C LYS A 97 -26.70 -0.38 13.87
N LYS A 98 -27.88 -0.43 13.24
CA LYS A 98 -28.46 0.73 12.57
C LYS A 98 -28.51 1.88 13.58
N LEU A 99 -27.72 2.92 13.32
CA LEU A 99 -27.79 4.19 14.01
C LEU A 99 -28.51 5.16 13.07
N ASP A 100 -29.82 5.24 13.26
CA ASP A 100 -30.62 6.32 12.71
C ASP A 100 -30.08 7.65 13.30
N GLY A 101 -29.67 8.58 12.42
CA GLY A 101 -29.54 9.99 12.77
C GLY A 101 -28.16 10.55 13.15
N VAL A 102 -27.04 10.05 12.61
CA VAL A 102 -25.74 10.72 12.78
C VAL A 102 -25.50 11.71 11.64
N LYS A 103 -25.58 13.02 11.94
CA LYS A 103 -25.09 14.10 11.06
C LYS A 103 -23.59 13.90 10.85
N THR A 104 -23.21 13.54 9.63
CA THR A 104 -21.82 13.40 9.20
C THR A 104 -21.12 14.76 9.35
N GLN A 105 -20.30 14.92 10.38
CA GLN A 105 -19.33 16.01 10.39
C GLN A 105 -18.31 15.71 9.29
N SER A 106 -18.09 16.68 8.41
CA SER A 106 -17.23 16.57 7.24
C SER A 106 -15.78 16.27 7.63
N LEU A 107 -15.15 15.40 6.85
CA LEU A 107 -13.71 15.12 6.93
C LEU A 107 -12.91 16.40 6.60
N PRO A 108 -11.78 16.68 7.28
CA PRO A 108 -11.01 17.92 7.13
C PRO A 108 -10.25 18.06 5.81
N PHE A 109 -10.45 17.15 4.85
CA PHE A 109 -9.72 17.10 3.57
C PHE A 109 -10.58 17.42 2.35
N ILE A 110 -11.83 17.86 2.52
CA ILE A 110 -12.61 18.37 1.40
C ILE A 110 -12.29 19.87 1.29
N PRO A 111 -11.55 20.34 0.25
CA PRO A 111 -11.45 21.76 0.00
C PRO A 111 -12.86 22.31 -0.25
N SER A 112 -13.25 23.29 0.56
CA SER A 112 -14.61 23.86 0.66
C SER A 112 -15.12 24.52 -0.63
N ASP A 113 -14.29 24.67 -1.66
CA ASP A 113 -14.61 25.50 -2.81
C ASP A 113 -14.59 24.69 -4.11
N ALA A 114 -15.72 24.02 -4.39
CA ALA A 114 -16.08 23.70 -5.76
C ALA A 114 -16.95 24.86 -6.31
N PRO A 115 -16.58 25.49 -7.44
CA PRO A 115 -17.36 26.58 -8.01
C PRO A 115 -18.72 26.04 -8.51
N LYS A 116 -19.81 26.69 -8.08
CA LYS A 116 -21.15 26.43 -8.60
C LYS A 116 -21.21 26.95 -10.05
N SER A 117 -21.39 26.04 -11.00
CA SER A 117 -21.84 26.36 -12.37
C SER A 117 -23.34 26.63 -12.40
#